data_AF-A0A2N0MBB2-F1
#
_entry.id   AF-A0A2N0MBB2-F1
#
_cell.length_a   1.000
_cell.length_b   1.000
_cell.length_c   1.000
_cell.angle_alpha   90.00
_cell.angle_beta   90.00
_cell.angle_gamma   90.00
#
_symmetry.space_group_name_H-M   'P 1'
#
loop_
_entity.id
_entity.type
_entity.pdbx_description
1 polymer ?
#
loop_
_entity_poly.entity_id
_entity_poly.type
_entity_poly.pdbx_seq_one_letter_code
_entity_poly.pdbx_strand_id
1 'polypeptide(L)'
;MVEEIIFRRCLEGDIESVLDLWKAAEASASVTDTSHDLRLTMNSGVSLMLLAQSGGRITGSIIATFDGWRGNIYRLAVHPDYRRRGIARRLVSEAEA
;
A
#
# COMPACT_ATOMS: atom_id res chain seq x y z
N MET A 1 22.35 6.08 -9.73
CA MET A 1 22.17 5.77 -8.30
C MET A 1 20.79 5.13 -8.17
N VAL A 2 20.69 3.92 -7.62
CA VAL A 2 19.37 3.30 -7.39
C VAL A 2 18.79 3.99 -6.16
N GLU A 3 17.68 4.71 -6.32
CA GLU A 3 16.99 5.31 -5.18
C GLU A 3 16.58 4.18 -4.21
N GLU A 4 16.92 4.36 -2.93
CA GLU A 4 16.59 3.40 -1.89
C GLU A 4 15.06 3.27 -1.74
N ILE A 5 14.59 2.04 -1.49
CA ILE A 5 13.17 1.78 -1.18
C ILE A 5 13.05 1.52 0.33
N ILE A 6 12.33 2.39 1.01
CA ILE A 6 12.01 2.32 2.43
C ILE A 6 10.59 1.76 2.60
N PHE A 7 10.39 0.84 3.54
CA PHE A 7 9.09 0.25 3.84
C PHE A 7 8.63 0.77 5.20
N ARG A 8 7.39 1.26 5.28
CA ARG A 8 6.84 1.82 6.51
C ARG A 8 5.33 1.71 6.57
N ARG A 9 4.76 1.89 7.76
CA ARG A 9 3.31 2.04 7.93
C ARG A 9 2.79 3.28 7.21
N CYS A 10 1.59 3.16 6.66
CA CYS A 10 0.83 4.28 6.13
C CYS A 10 0.40 5.21 7.28
N LEU A 11 0.51 6.51 7.05
CA LEU A 11 0.05 7.58 7.94
C LEU A 11 -1.09 8.33 7.25
N GLU A 12 -1.90 9.07 8.02
CA GLU A 12 -3.07 9.77 7.47
C GLU A 12 -2.68 10.78 6.38
N GLY A 13 -1.50 11.41 6.49
CA GLY A 13 -0.96 12.32 5.48
C GLY A 13 -0.60 11.65 4.14
N ASP A 14 -0.53 10.32 4.08
CA ASP A 14 -0.20 9.58 2.85
C ASP A 14 -1.43 9.29 1.98
N ILE A 15 -2.64 9.44 2.51
CA ILE A 15 -3.87 8.93 1.90
C ILE A 15 -4.04 9.39 0.46
N GLU A 16 -3.89 10.69 0.20
CA GLU A 16 -4.02 11.24 -1.16
C GLU A 16 -2.93 10.68 -2.09
N SER A 17 -1.70 10.54 -1.61
CA SER A 17 -0.60 9.95 -2.39
C SER A 17 -0.83 8.47 -2.70
N VAL A 18 -1.50 7.73 -1.81
CA VAL A 18 -1.87 6.33 -2.04
C VAL A 18 -3.00 6.22 -3.07
N LEU A 19 -4.01 7.08 -2.99
CA LEU A 19 -5.08 7.11 -3.99
C LEU A 19 -4.53 7.44 -5.38
N ASP A 20 -3.58 8.38 -5.47
CA ASP A 20 -2.91 8.71 -6.72
C ASP A 20 -2.00 7.58 -7.21
N LEU A 21 -1.34 6.84 -6.32
CA LEU A 21 -0.64 5.60 -6.67
C LEU A 21 -1.60 4.58 -7.31
N TRP A 22 -2.78 4.36 -6.75
CA TRP A 22 -3.72 3.36 -7.27
C TRP A 22 -4.24 3.74 -8.66
N LYS A 23 -4.54 5.02 -8.88
CA LYS A 23 -4.87 5.55 -10.21
C LYS A 23 -3.71 5.32 -11.19
N ALA A 24 -2.49 5.71 -10.82
CA ALA A 24 -1.31 5.59 -11.66
C ALA A 24 -0.92 4.13 -11.96
N ALA A 25 -1.16 3.23 -11.01
CA ALA A 25 -0.94 1.80 -11.20
C ALA A 25 -1.99 1.13 -12.10
N GLU A 26 -2.99 1.87 -12.58
CA GLU A 26 -4.15 1.34 -13.31
C GLU A 26 -4.84 0.22 -12.53
N ALA A 27 -4.82 0.33 -11.19
CA ALA A 27 -5.60 -0.57 -10.36
C ALA A 27 -7.07 -0.30 -10.66
N SER A 28 -7.86 -1.36 -10.88
CA SER A 28 -9.30 -1.21 -11.05
C SER A 28 -9.87 -0.38 -9.91
N ALA A 29 -10.47 0.76 -10.27
CA ALA A 29 -11.11 1.63 -9.31
C ALA A 29 -12.18 0.83 -8.56
N SER A 30 -12.23 0.95 -7.24
CA SER A 30 -13.40 0.50 -6.49
C SER A 30 -14.05 1.66 -5.76
N VAL A 31 -15.32 1.44 -5.41
CA VAL A 31 -16.13 2.41 -4.66
C VAL A 31 -15.55 2.75 -3.28
N THR A 32 -14.62 1.94 -2.77
CA THR A 32 -13.96 2.15 -1.48
C THR A 32 -12.59 2.83 -1.61
N ASP A 33 -12.22 3.34 -2.79
CA ASP A 33 -10.99 4.10 -3.01
C ASP A 33 -11.20 5.57 -2.62
N THR A 34 -11.59 5.78 -1.37
CA THR A 34 -11.87 7.10 -0.83
C THR A 34 -11.03 7.37 0.40
N SER A 35 -10.72 8.65 0.64
CA SER A 35 -10.00 9.07 1.83
C SER A 35 -10.75 8.74 3.13
N HIS A 36 -12.07 8.56 3.08
CA HIS A 36 -12.88 8.11 4.21
C HIS A 36 -12.67 6.63 4.51
N ASP A 37 -12.78 5.77 3.50
CA ASP A 37 -12.63 4.32 3.66
C ASP A 37 -11.20 3.93 4.05
N LEU A 38 -10.17 4.63 3.52
CA LEU A 38 -8.79 4.42 3.96
C LEU A 38 -8.62 4.77 5.44
N ARG A 39 -9.18 5.90 5.91
CA ARG A 39 -9.14 6.25 7.34
C ARG A 39 -9.80 5.20 8.21
N LEU A 40 -10.98 4.71 7.82
CA LEU A 40 -11.66 3.64 8.55
C LEU A 40 -10.81 2.36 8.58
N THR A 41 -10.22 2.00 7.44
CA THR A 41 -9.35 0.82 7.33
C THR A 41 -8.16 0.94 8.28
N MET A 42 -7.44 2.06 8.24
CA MET A 42 -6.28 2.32 9.09
C MET A 42 -6.61 2.31 10.59
N ASN A 43 -7.80 2.78 10.97
CA ASN A 43 -8.25 2.87 12.36
C ASN A 43 -9.02 1.64 12.86
N SER A 44 -9.23 0.63 12.01
CA SER A 44 -10.00 -0.57 12.36
C SER A 44 -9.36 -1.46 13.43
N GLY A 45 -8.05 -1.32 13.66
CA GLY A 45 -7.28 -2.17 14.59
C GLY A 45 -7.02 -3.60 14.08
N VAL A 46 -7.60 -3.99 12.94
CA VAL A 46 -7.47 -5.33 12.33
C VAL A 46 -6.80 -5.29 10.95
N SER A 47 -6.36 -4.11 10.52
CA SER A 47 -5.63 -3.92 9.27
C SER A 47 -4.19 -3.43 9.51
N LEU A 48 -3.30 -3.87 8.61
CA LEU A 48 -1.95 -3.39 8.46
C LEU A 48 -1.81 -2.79 7.07
N MET A 49 -1.54 -1.48 7.00
CA MET A 49 -1.29 -0.80 5.74
C MET A 49 0.18 -0.39 5.66
N LEU A 50 0.89 -0.92 4.67
CA LEU A 50 2.31 -0.67 4.43
C LEU A 50 2.52 0.02 3.09
N LEU A 51 3.52 0.90 3.05
CA LEU A 51 3.93 1.66 1.89
C LEU A 51 5.40 1.39 1.56
N ALA A 52 5.70 1.38 0.26
CA ALA A 52 7.06 1.47 -0.25
C ALA A 52 7.32 2.91 -0.70
N GLN A 53 8.36 3.54 -0.15
CA GLN A 53 8.72 4.93 -0.43
C GLN A 53 10.11 5.01 -1.07
N SER A 54 10.24 5.85 -2.09
CA SER A 54 11.53 6.15 -2.74
C SER A 54 11.63 7.65 -3.00
N GLY A 55 12.69 8.31 -2.54
CA GLY A 55 12.89 9.75 -2.77
C GLY A 55 11.72 10.63 -2.31
N GLY A 56 11.01 10.25 -1.24
CA GLY A 56 9.82 10.98 -0.77
C GLY A 56 8.50 10.58 -1.44
N ARG A 57 8.54 9.80 -2.52
CA ARG A 57 7.36 9.38 -3.27
C ARG A 57 6.85 8.02 -2.80
N ILE A 58 5.53 7.86 -2.69
CA ILE A 58 4.91 6.55 -2.50
C ILE A 58 4.93 5.78 -3.84
N THR A 59 5.62 4.65 -3.84
CA THR A 59 5.89 3.84 -5.04
C THR A 59 5.19 2.48 -4.99
N GLY A 60 4.66 2.09 -3.84
CA GLY A 60 3.83 0.91 -3.69
C GLY A 60 3.05 0.91 -2.38
N SER A 61 1.99 0.11 -2.34
CA SER A 61 1.13 -0.07 -1.17
C SER A 61 0.70 -1.51 -1.03
N ILE A 62 0.35 -1.91 0.19
CA ILE A 62 -0.40 -3.13 0.50
C ILE A 62 -1.29 -2.86 1.71
N ILE A 63 -2.49 -3.43 1.70
CA ILE A 63 -3.36 -3.54 2.88
C ILE A 63 -3.45 -5.02 3.19
N ALA A 64 -3.05 -5.42 4.38
CA ALA A 64 -3.22 -6.76 4.91
C ALA A 64 -4.21 -6.75 6.07
N THR A 65 -5.06 -7.76 6.17
CA THR A 65 -5.99 -7.94 7.30
C THR A 65 -6.00 -9.40 7.76
N PHE A 66 -6.43 -9.65 8.99
CA PHE A 66 -6.62 -10.99 9.53
C PHE A 66 -7.99 -11.09 10.18
N ASP A 67 -8.79 -12.10 9.80
CA ASP A 67 -10.16 -12.29 10.28
C ASP A 67 -10.27 -13.32 11.43
N GLY A 68 -9.14 -13.81 11.95
CA GLY A 68 -9.10 -14.90 12.94
C GLY A 68 -8.82 -16.27 12.34
N TRP A 69 -8.92 -16.42 11.02
CA TRP A 69 -8.72 -17.69 10.31
C TRP A 69 -7.78 -17.55 9.09
N ARG A 70 -7.93 -16.48 8.30
CA ARG A 70 -7.16 -16.22 7.09
C ARG A 70 -6.62 -14.79 7.06
N GLY A 71 -5.41 -14.67 6.51
CA GLY A 71 -4.87 -13.40 6.07
C GLY A 71 -5.46 -13.01 4.71
N ASN A 72 -5.81 -11.75 4.53
CA ASN A 72 -6.30 -11.21 3.27
C ASN A 72 -5.39 -10.06 2.82
N ILE A 73 -5.09 -10.00 1.53
CA ILE A 73 -4.30 -8.93 0.91
C ILE A 73 -5.21 -8.14 -0.04
N TYR A 74 -5.26 -6.83 0.16
CA TYR A 74 -5.95 -5.88 -0.67
C TYR A 74 -4.97 -4.81 -1.15
N ARG A 75 -5.30 -4.17 -2.27
CA ARG A 75 -4.61 -2.96 -2.76
C ARG A 75 -3.08 -3.10 -2.81
N LEU A 76 -2.60 -4.29 -3.17
CA LEU A 76 -1.22 -4.52 -3.56
C LEU A 76 -0.98 -3.83 -4.90
N ALA A 77 -0.33 -2.67 -4.87
CA ALA A 77 -0.09 -1.85 -6.03
C ALA A 77 1.36 -1.37 -6.06
N VAL A 78 1.93 -1.25 -7.26
CA VAL A 78 3.26 -0.67 -7.48
C VAL A 78 3.18 0.28 -8.67
N HIS A 79 3.72 1.48 -8.48
CA HIS A 79 3.79 2.52 -9.49
C HIS A 79 4.48 1.97 -10.76
N PRO A 80 3.97 2.23 -11.98
CA PRO A 80 4.50 1.66 -13.22
C PRO A 80 6.03 1.78 -13.35
N ASP A 81 6.58 2.97 -13.10
CA ASP A 81 8.02 3.26 -13.20
C ASP A 81 8.90 2.47 -12.20
N TYR A 82 8.30 1.92 -11.14
CA TYR A 82 8.98 1.20 -10.07
C TYR A 82 8.71 -0.32 -10.10
N ARG A 83 7.99 -0.81 -11.11
CA ARG A 83 7.74 -2.25 -11.30
C ARG A 83 9.03 -3.01 -11.65
N ARG A 84 8.99 -4.33 -11.48
CA ARG A 84 10.11 -5.26 -11.76
C ARG A 84 11.36 -5.04 -10.87
N ARG A 85 11.23 -4.29 -9.77
CA ARG A 85 12.28 -4.08 -8.76
C ARG A 85 12.08 -4.88 -7.48
N GLY A 86 11.15 -5.85 -7.48
CA GLY A 86 10.84 -6.68 -6.31
C GLY A 86 10.00 -6.02 -5.22
N ILE A 87 9.50 -4.80 -5.41
CA ILE A 87 8.73 -4.03 -4.41
C ILE A 87 7.50 -4.80 -3.91
N ALA A 88 6.67 -5.33 -4.82
CA ALA A 88 5.48 -6.09 -4.44
C ALA A 88 5.81 -7.32 -3.58
N ARG A 89 6.89 -8.05 -3.94
CA ARG A 89 7.35 -9.21 -3.16
C ARG A 89 7.78 -8.81 -1.76
N ARG A 90 8.50 -7.69 -1.63
CA ARG A 90 8.91 -7.16 -0.32
C ARG A 90 7.70 -6.69 0.50
N LEU A 91 6.76 -5.96 -0.10
CA LEU A 91 5.51 -5.56 0.58
C LEU A 91 4.74 -6.75 1.16
N VAL A 92 4.62 -7.85 0.42
CA VAL A 92 4.00 -9.09 0.92
C VAL A 92 4.81 -9.68 2.07
N SER A 93 6.13 -9.81 1.93
CA SER A 93 6.99 -10.35 2.99
C SER A 93 6.93 -9.53 4.29
N GLU A 94 6.83 -8.20 4.20
CA GLU A 94 6.68 -7.32 5.37
C GLU A 94 5.27 -7.41 5.99
N ALA A 95 4.26 -7.74 5.19
CA ALA A 95 2.88 -7.88 5.66
C ALA A 95 2.61 -9.24 6.34
N GLU A 96 3.42 -10.25 6.04
CA GLU A 96 3.33 -11.61 6.62
C GLU A 96 4.20 -11.80 7.88
N ALA A 97 5.05 -10.83 8.20
CA ALA A 97 6.00 -10.87 9.32
C ALA A 97 5.31 -10.54 10.66
#